data_AF-A0ABD3NKM8-F1
#
_entry.id   AF-A0ABD3NKM8-F1
#
_cell.length_a   1.000
_cell.length_b   1.000
_cell.length_c   1.000
_cell.angle_alpha   90.00
_cell.angle_beta   90.00
_cell.angle_gamma   90.00
#
_symmetry.space_group_name_H-M   'P 1'
#
loop_
_entity.id
_entity.type
_entity.pdbx_description
1 polymer ?
#
loop_
_entity_poly.entity_id
_entity_poly.type
_entity_poly.pdbx_seq_one_letter_code
_entity_poly.pdbx_strand_id
1 'polypeptide(L)'
;MDLLASLGLDSLPEQSTRLTSQPGVIDALENNADARLGFNLCCNCGTRLNVTDVGVNTKSAEKASKSSSKFVQCKGCHRVRYCSNACCKADAEEVTRRGNSNFDDETAFGHSALLCSLLRLCNDDEDAEGELLNEHDNKMSHSKSNSKKQTQARDAAMYRVQTERESYPATLFNILAESPDWFMEAMTRRIRNVENPRSSENQRRGKPDRFDHSPNTRESVNCGKKQLVVHIVGASIESELWGWDGKKEQDGASVLQAYAEASTNILTHFESVPTTLESLRLVFIGPDCPKSCKCNVPIPDSKTVLIIETHCRNYGDHNQNESLESLPPPDAIVFFNPGFSCPDYDWSKALSAASTPSKSGAAGPVPFLVTTNTEMEGFADIKCLLDGRCIDATSLPQDILEALDYPTPKSGKHETEDEDKPFFFSENPYHGLRVRQSGTMANDVYVKSRWMFGGLFRKARTSKKRKTKEHTDRDEDRDVHRHAQKKHRDGKNGGNNSKRNNPALI
;
A
#
# COMPACT_ATOMS: atom_id res chain seq x y z
N MET A 1 -0.64 19.48 9.74
CA MET A 1 0.54 19.99 10.48
C MET A 1 1.50 18.82 10.63
N ASP A 2 2.71 18.94 10.10
CA ASP A 2 3.70 17.88 10.17
C ASP A 2 4.19 17.73 11.61
N LEU A 3 3.96 16.56 12.23
CA LEU A 3 4.43 16.23 13.57
C LEU A 3 5.96 16.42 13.66
N LEU A 4 6.69 16.07 12.60
CA LEU A 4 8.13 16.20 12.53
C LEU A 4 8.50 17.68 12.52
N ALA A 5 7.87 18.49 11.68
CA ALA A 5 8.06 19.94 11.69
C ALA A 5 7.69 20.57 13.06
N SER A 6 6.65 20.08 13.74
CA SER A 6 6.28 20.55 15.10
C SER A 6 7.31 20.16 16.18
N LEU A 7 8.10 19.13 15.90
CA LEU A 7 9.26 18.70 16.70
C LEU A 7 10.58 19.35 16.21
N GLY A 8 10.52 20.25 15.22
CA GLY A 8 11.69 20.91 14.63
C GLY A 8 12.52 20.00 13.71
N LEU A 9 11.88 19.02 13.07
CA LEU A 9 12.52 18.02 12.22
C LEU A 9 12.02 18.16 10.80
N ASP A 10 12.92 18.41 9.85
CA ASP A 10 12.54 18.69 8.46
C ASP A 10 12.20 17.41 7.66
N SER A 11 12.53 16.22 8.17
CA SER A 11 12.11 14.89 7.67
C SER A 11 12.49 13.81 8.70
N LEU A 12 11.84 12.64 8.70
CA LEU A 12 12.44 11.48 9.37
C LEU A 12 13.75 11.20 8.63
N PRO A 13 14.89 11.04 9.33
CA PRO A 13 16.11 10.66 8.64
C PRO A 13 15.81 9.37 7.88
N GLU A 14 15.94 9.38 6.55
CA GLU A 14 16.09 8.14 5.81
C GLU A 14 17.11 7.33 6.59
N GLN A 15 16.70 6.17 7.08
CA GLN A 15 17.65 5.26 7.68
C GLN A 15 18.54 4.74 6.55
N SER A 16 19.53 5.55 6.16
CA SER A 16 20.84 5.03 5.89
C SER A 16 21.25 4.35 7.19
N THR A 17 20.91 3.07 7.28
CA THR A 17 21.34 2.18 8.33
C THR A 17 22.86 2.25 8.35
N ARG A 18 23.42 3.15 9.16
CA ARG A 18 24.87 3.14 9.51
C ARG A 18 25.30 1.74 9.97
N LEU A 19 24.32 0.95 10.43
CA LEU A 19 24.38 -0.46 10.80
C LEU A 19 24.84 -1.39 9.66
N THR A 20 24.59 -1.06 8.38
CA THR A 20 25.11 -1.83 7.23
C THR A 20 26.63 -1.73 7.08
N SER A 21 27.31 -0.85 7.83
CA SER A 21 28.78 -0.77 7.84
C SER A 21 29.44 -1.51 9.00
N GLN A 22 28.65 -2.03 9.96
CA GLN A 22 29.15 -2.79 11.11
C GLN A 22 29.28 -4.28 10.73
N PRO A 23 30.48 -4.87 10.70
CA PRO A 23 30.69 -6.26 10.24
C PRO A 23 29.84 -7.30 10.99
N GLY A 24 29.65 -7.13 12.30
CA GLY A 24 28.84 -8.03 13.11
C GLY A 24 27.33 -7.89 12.86
N VAL A 25 26.89 -6.76 12.33
CA VAL A 25 25.49 -6.58 11.89
C VAL A 25 25.31 -7.21 10.52
N ILE A 26 26.17 -6.91 9.53
CA ILE A 26 26.12 -7.53 8.19
C ILE A 26 26.07 -9.05 8.29
N ASP A 27 27.00 -9.66 9.04
CA ASP A 27 27.06 -11.12 9.22
C ASP A 27 25.79 -11.70 9.85
N ALA A 28 25.21 -11.00 10.82
CA ALA A 28 23.97 -11.44 11.46
C ALA A 28 22.76 -11.34 10.52
N LEU A 29 22.72 -10.33 9.65
CA LEU A 29 21.64 -10.11 8.69
C LEU A 29 21.73 -11.08 7.50
N GLU A 30 22.94 -11.36 7.01
CA GLU A 30 23.17 -12.30 5.90
C GLU A 30 22.92 -13.77 6.31
N ASN A 31 23.26 -14.13 7.56
CA ASN A 31 23.18 -15.52 8.01
C ASN A 31 21.91 -15.88 8.80
N ASN A 32 21.04 -14.92 9.10
CA ASN A 32 19.83 -15.18 9.88
C ASN A 32 18.65 -14.32 9.41
N ALA A 33 17.76 -14.92 8.63
CA ALA A 33 16.53 -14.28 8.16
C ALA A 33 15.61 -13.78 9.29
N ASP A 34 15.73 -14.33 10.51
CA ASP A 34 14.95 -13.93 11.69
C ASP A 34 15.67 -12.86 12.56
N ALA A 35 16.75 -12.25 12.05
CA ALA A 35 17.45 -11.18 12.75
C ALA A 35 16.55 -9.94 12.90
N ARG A 36 16.34 -9.49 14.15
CA ARG A 36 15.61 -8.27 14.49
C ARG A 36 16.49 -7.40 15.38
N LEU A 37 17.17 -6.42 14.78
CA LEU A 37 18.10 -5.54 15.48
C LEU A 37 17.41 -4.87 16.68
N GLY A 38 18.05 -4.86 17.85
CA GLY A 38 17.50 -4.30 19.08
C GLY A 38 16.52 -5.21 19.84
N PHE A 39 15.91 -6.21 19.20
CA PHE A 39 15.01 -7.17 19.86
C PHE A 39 15.73 -8.45 20.28
N ASN A 40 16.45 -9.10 19.35
CA ASN A 40 17.20 -10.33 19.58
C ASN A 40 18.72 -10.19 19.33
N LEU A 41 19.18 -8.99 18.95
CA LEU A 41 20.59 -8.66 18.75
C LEU A 41 20.96 -7.37 19.52
N CYS A 42 22.21 -7.27 19.96
CA CYS A 42 22.76 -6.05 20.53
C CYS A 42 22.83 -4.95 19.48
N CYS A 43 22.21 -3.80 19.75
CA CYS A 43 22.16 -2.67 18.80
C CYS A 43 23.55 -2.19 18.34
N ASN A 44 24.51 -2.12 19.26
CA ASN A 44 25.86 -1.65 18.96
C ASN A 44 26.74 -2.62 18.16
N CYS A 45 26.74 -3.92 18.49
CA CYS A 45 27.72 -4.87 17.96
C CYS A 45 27.12 -6.08 17.23
N GLY A 46 25.79 -6.16 17.10
CA GLY A 46 25.10 -7.27 16.45
C GLY A 46 25.11 -8.59 17.24
N THR A 47 25.72 -8.65 18.43
CA THR A 47 25.78 -9.90 19.21
C THR A 47 24.38 -10.41 19.54
N ARG A 48 24.11 -11.70 19.25
CA ARG A 48 22.82 -12.34 19.55
C ARG A 48 22.55 -12.36 21.06
N LEU A 49 21.37 -11.89 21.41
CA LEU A 49 20.84 -11.89 22.77
C LEU A 49 19.94 -13.12 22.91
N ASN A 50 20.20 -13.95 23.92
CA ASN A 50 19.34 -15.10 24.24
C ASN A 50 18.07 -14.59 24.93
N VAL A 51 17.10 -14.16 24.12
CA VAL A 51 15.79 -13.71 24.57
C VAL A 51 14.84 -14.90 24.55
N THR A 52 15.04 -15.86 25.44
CA THR A 52 14.12 -17.01 25.57
C THR A 52 12.90 -16.70 26.46
N ASP A 53 12.86 -15.55 27.14
CA ASP A 53 11.89 -15.27 28.21
C ASP A 53 11.00 -14.04 28.01
N VAL A 54 10.98 -13.41 26.83
CA VAL A 54 10.15 -12.20 26.61
C VAL A 54 8.97 -12.55 25.71
N GLY A 55 7.90 -13.12 26.28
CA GLY A 55 6.65 -13.19 25.52
C GLY A 55 5.53 -14.09 26.03
N VAL A 56 5.78 -15.05 26.93
CA VAL A 56 4.68 -15.89 27.43
C VAL A 56 4.42 -15.56 28.89
N ASN A 57 3.29 -14.88 29.11
CA ASN A 57 2.72 -14.53 30.41
C ASN A 57 2.22 -15.79 31.17
N THR A 58 2.98 -16.88 31.17
CA THR A 58 2.68 -18.10 31.93
C THR A 58 3.33 -17.98 33.30
N LYS A 59 2.49 -17.85 34.34
CA LYS A 59 2.84 -17.83 35.77
C LYS A 59 3.51 -19.13 36.30
N SER A 60 4.17 -19.90 35.43
CA SER A 60 4.59 -21.29 35.70
C SER A 60 6.09 -21.53 35.59
N ALA A 61 6.90 -20.52 35.27
CA ALA A 61 8.33 -20.69 34.95
C ALA A 61 9.30 -20.32 36.11
N GLU A 62 8.90 -20.45 37.37
CA GLU A 62 9.74 -20.03 38.52
C GLU A 62 10.90 -20.98 38.89
N LYS A 63 11.17 -22.06 38.14
CA LYS A 63 12.17 -23.06 38.58
C LYS A 63 13.23 -23.52 37.57
N ALA A 64 13.37 -22.90 36.40
CA ALA A 64 14.44 -23.28 35.46
C ALA A 64 15.26 -22.08 34.94
N SER A 65 16.58 -22.20 35.16
CA SER A 65 17.68 -21.45 34.54
C SER A 65 18.24 -20.25 35.31
N LYS A 66 19.39 -20.48 35.96
CA LYS A 66 20.17 -19.50 36.73
C LYS A 66 21.31 -18.88 35.92
N SER A 67 21.23 -18.92 34.59
CA SER A 67 22.28 -18.38 33.70
C SER A 67 21.74 -17.75 32.41
N SER A 68 20.55 -17.14 32.44
CA SER A 68 20.18 -16.23 31.35
C SER A 68 21.10 -15.01 31.44
N SER A 69 21.90 -14.82 30.38
CA SER A 69 22.80 -13.67 30.27
C SER A 69 21.99 -12.38 30.36
N LYS A 70 22.21 -11.59 31.43
CA LYS A 70 21.53 -10.31 31.62
C LYS A 70 21.92 -9.35 30.49
N PHE A 71 20.99 -9.08 29.58
CA PHE A 71 21.12 -7.97 28.63
C PHE A 71 20.82 -6.64 29.33
N VAL A 72 21.32 -5.54 28.78
CA VAL A 72 21.04 -4.17 29.21
C VAL A 72 19.99 -3.59 28.27
N GLN A 73 18.93 -3.01 28.82
CA GLN A 73 17.85 -2.39 28.05
C GLN A 73 18.00 -0.86 28.09
N CYS A 74 17.72 -0.18 26.99
CA CYS A 74 17.69 1.28 26.96
C CYS A 74 16.67 1.79 27.99
N LYS A 75 17.08 2.72 28.85
CA LYS A 75 16.23 3.28 29.90
C LYS A 75 15.19 4.29 29.39
N GLY A 76 15.40 4.86 28.19
CA GLY A 76 14.50 5.84 27.60
C GLY A 76 13.35 5.19 26.85
N CYS A 77 13.69 4.40 25.82
CA CYS A 77 12.69 3.78 24.94
C CYS A 77 12.27 2.38 25.39
N HIS A 78 13.02 1.70 26.26
CA HIS A 78 12.76 0.30 26.64
C HIS A 78 12.66 -0.71 25.46
N ARG A 79 12.90 -0.32 24.21
CA ARG A 79 12.85 -1.25 23.06
C ARG A 79 14.21 -1.83 22.75
N VAL A 80 15.24 -0.98 22.77
CA VAL A 80 16.59 -1.36 22.36
C VAL A 80 17.31 -2.13 23.47
N ARG A 81 17.99 -3.22 23.09
CA ARG A 81 18.79 -4.07 23.98
C ARG A 81 20.25 -4.12 23.58
N TYR A 82 21.11 -4.34 24.57
CA TYR A 82 22.56 -4.44 24.46
C TYR A 82 23.08 -5.65 25.22
N CYS A 83 24.17 -6.25 24.74
CA CYS A 83 24.82 -7.36 25.45
C CYS A 83 25.57 -6.90 26.70
N SER A 84 25.87 -5.60 26.83
CA SER A 84 26.60 -5.04 27.99
C SER A 84 26.37 -3.53 28.15
N ASN A 85 26.71 -3.00 29.32
CA ASN A 85 26.74 -1.55 29.57
C ASN A 85 27.78 -0.85 28.68
N ALA A 86 28.87 -1.53 28.33
CA ALA A 86 29.89 -0.99 27.44
C ALA A 86 29.34 -0.77 26.03
N CYS A 87 28.60 -1.74 25.49
CA CYS A 87 27.90 -1.59 24.21
C CYS A 87 26.83 -0.50 24.24
N CYS A 88 26.08 -0.38 25.34
CA CYS A 88 25.12 0.71 25.50
C CYS A 88 25.79 2.10 25.52
N LYS A 89 26.98 2.22 26.12
CA LYS A 89 27.74 3.48 26.14
C LYS A 89 28.42 3.76 24.81
N ALA A 90 28.97 2.76 24.15
CA ALA A 90 29.61 2.92 22.84
C ALA A 90 28.62 3.44 21.79
N ASP A 91 27.40 2.89 21.78
CA ASP A 91 26.31 3.34 20.91
C ASP A 91 26.02 4.84 21.17
N ALA A 92 26.14 5.29 22.43
CA ALA A 92 25.98 6.70 22.82
C ALA A 92 27.11 7.62 22.39
N GLU A 93 28.34 7.15 22.46
CA GLU A 93 29.52 7.97 22.23
C GLU A 93 29.82 8.19 20.73
N GLU A 94 29.37 7.28 19.85
CA GLU A 94 29.62 7.36 18.39
C GLU A 94 28.88 8.53 17.71
N VAL A 95 27.81 9.05 18.34
CA VAL A 95 27.07 10.24 17.90
C VAL A 95 27.84 11.54 18.19
N THR A 96 28.51 11.61 19.35
CA THR A 96 29.19 12.82 19.86
C THR A 96 30.42 13.21 19.05
N ARG A 97 31.14 12.23 18.47
CA ARG A 97 32.36 12.49 17.67
C ARG A 97 32.13 13.26 16.36
N ARG A 98 30.88 13.37 15.89
CA ARG A 98 30.54 14.13 14.68
C ARG A 98 29.90 15.50 14.95
N GLY A 99 29.60 15.84 16.21
CA GLY A 99 28.74 16.98 16.58
C GLY A 99 29.44 18.13 17.29
N ASN A 100 30.65 18.54 16.89
CA ASN A 100 31.37 19.66 17.52
C ASN A 100 30.84 21.06 17.10
N SER A 101 29.55 21.16 16.79
CA SER A 101 28.83 22.43 16.58
C SER A 101 27.93 22.69 17.78
N ASN A 102 28.22 23.75 18.53
CA ASN A 102 27.51 24.19 19.73
C ASN A 102 26.00 24.33 19.51
N PHE A 103 25.21 23.40 20.04
CA PHE A 103 23.80 23.59 20.41
C PHE A 103 23.53 22.73 21.66
N ASP A 104 23.05 23.39 22.71
CA ASP A 104 22.95 22.85 24.07
C ASP A 104 21.83 21.80 24.26
N ASP A 105 22.22 20.69 24.89
CA ASP A 105 21.45 19.76 25.73
C ASP A 105 20.15 19.10 25.20
N GLU A 106 20.33 18.11 24.32
CA GLU A 106 19.58 16.83 24.39
C GLU A 106 20.55 15.65 24.17
N THR A 107 21.08 15.10 25.27
CA THR A 107 22.01 13.95 25.18
C THR A 107 21.30 12.67 24.71
N ALA A 108 21.54 12.36 23.44
CA ALA A 108 21.30 11.11 22.75
C ALA A 108 22.28 10.01 23.19
N PHE A 109 21.76 8.87 23.66
CA PHE A 109 22.56 7.70 23.99
C PHE A 109 22.15 6.52 23.10
N GLY A 110 23.05 5.99 22.30
CA GLY A 110 22.73 4.94 21.35
C GLY A 110 22.04 5.50 20.14
N HIS A 111 21.33 4.66 19.38
CA HIS A 111 20.16 5.08 18.59
C HIS A 111 19.68 6.46 19.07
N SER A 112 19.86 7.49 18.22
CA SER A 112 19.96 8.90 18.64
C SER A 112 18.85 9.33 19.61
N ALA A 113 19.00 10.45 20.35
CA ALA A 113 17.97 10.98 21.27
C ALA A 113 16.63 11.04 20.56
N LEU A 114 16.67 11.52 19.32
CA LEU A 114 15.54 11.52 18.42
C LEU A 114 14.94 10.13 18.22
N LEU A 115 15.73 9.12 17.80
CA LEU A 115 15.25 7.75 17.64
C LEU A 115 14.74 7.15 18.96
N CYS A 116 15.43 7.37 20.08
CA CYS A 116 14.98 6.93 21.40
C CYS A 116 13.62 7.55 21.77
N SER A 117 13.42 8.84 21.48
CA SER A 117 12.15 9.53 21.68
C SER A 117 11.05 8.98 20.78
N LEU A 118 11.33 8.76 19.49
CA LEU A 118 10.36 8.17 18.54
C LEU A 118 9.96 6.75 18.96
N LEU A 119 10.92 5.90 19.35
CA LEU A 119 10.64 4.54 19.84
C LEU A 119 9.85 4.55 21.16
N ARG A 120 10.04 5.57 22.00
CA ARG A 120 9.21 5.76 23.19
C ARG A 120 7.78 6.14 22.82
N LEU A 121 7.59 7.04 21.85
CA LEU A 121 6.26 7.37 21.33
C LEU A 121 5.55 6.12 20.78
N CYS A 122 6.28 5.23 20.09
CA CYS A 122 5.70 3.96 19.63
C CYS A 122 5.17 3.09 20.79
N ASN A 123 5.84 3.05 21.95
CA ASN A 123 5.31 2.33 23.12
C ASN A 123 4.04 2.99 23.66
N ASP A 124 4.09 4.30 23.85
CA ASP A 124 2.95 5.06 24.37
C ASP A 124 1.72 4.85 23.46
N ASP A 125 1.95 4.79 22.14
CA ASP A 125 0.90 4.56 21.15
C ASP A 125 0.41 3.10 21.10
N GLU A 126 1.28 2.10 21.28
CA GLU A 126 0.87 0.69 21.39
C GLU A 126 0.02 0.44 22.65
N ASP A 127 0.39 1.04 23.77
CA ASP A 127 -0.40 1.00 25.00
C ASP A 127 -1.78 1.66 24.77
N ALA A 128 -1.82 2.83 24.15
CA ALA A 128 -3.06 3.53 23.81
C ALA A 128 -3.94 2.75 22.81
N GLU A 129 -3.34 2.08 21.82
CA GLU A 129 -4.04 1.24 20.85
C GLU A 129 -4.71 0.04 21.53
N GLY A 130 -4.01 -0.60 22.47
CA GLY A 130 -4.56 -1.68 23.30
C GLY A 130 -5.76 -1.21 24.13
N GLU A 131 -5.73 0.02 24.65
CA GLU A 131 -6.84 0.58 25.41
C GLU A 131 -8.06 0.87 24.54
N LEU A 132 -7.86 1.46 23.36
CA LEU A 132 -8.92 1.77 22.40
C LEU A 132 -9.59 0.51 21.82
N LEU A 133 -8.87 -0.60 21.71
CA LEU A 133 -9.44 -1.87 21.24
C LEU A 133 -10.21 -2.63 22.33
N ASN A 134 -9.78 -2.49 23.60
CA ASN A 134 -10.31 -3.25 24.72
C ASN A 134 -11.43 -2.54 25.50
N GLU A 135 -12.01 -1.46 24.98
CA GLU A 135 -13.06 -0.68 25.66
C GLU A 135 -14.28 -1.51 26.10
N HIS A 136 -14.46 -2.73 25.58
CA HIS A 136 -15.62 -3.58 25.91
C HIS A 136 -15.39 -4.62 27.02
N ASP A 137 -14.16 -5.01 27.32
CA ASP A 137 -13.88 -6.11 28.27
C ASP A 137 -13.31 -5.61 29.60
N ASN A 138 -14.18 -4.94 30.36
CA ASN A 138 -14.23 -4.98 31.82
C ASN A 138 -12.97 -4.69 32.68
N LYS A 139 -13.20 -3.74 33.61
CA LYS A 139 -12.45 -3.44 34.85
C LYS A 139 -11.22 -2.56 34.69
N MET A 140 -11.47 -1.25 34.67
CA MET A 140 -10.60 -0.25 35.34
C MET A 140 -10.48 -0.56 36.84
N SER A 141 -9.84 -1.66 37.22
CA SER A 141 -9.50 -1.93 38.61
C SER A 141 -8.30 -1.07 38.98
N HIS A 142 -8.58 0.05 39.66
CA HIS A 142 -7.65 0.85 40.46
C HIS A 142 -6.48 1.49 39.70
N SER A 143 -6.77 2.50 38.87
CA SER A 143 -5.73 3.47 38.53
C SER A 143 -5.33 4.24 39.80
N LYS A 144 -4.14 3.93 40.32
CA LYS A 144 -3.44 4.81 41.26
C LYS A 144 -3.39 6.20 40.63
N SER A 145 -3.48 7.25 41.45
CA SER A 145 -3.49 8.65 40.99
C SER A 145 -2.30 8.93 40.05
N ASN A 146 -2.54 8.87 38.75
CA ASN A 146 -1.52 9.21 37.76
C ASN A 146 -1.24 10.71 37.86
N SER A 147 0.01 11.09 37.69
CA SER A 147 0.39 12.51 37.66
C SER A 147 -0.23 13.19 36.42
N LYS A 148 -0.53 14.49 36.51
CA LYS A 148 -1.07 15.28 35.38
C LYS A 148 -0.27 15.11 34.07
N LYS A 149 1.06 15.02 34.17
CA LYS A 149 1.95 14.81 33.01
C LYS A 149 1.71 13.47 32.32
N GLN A 150 1.40 12.44 33.08
CA GLN A 150 1.18 11.09 32.57
C GLN A 150 -0.19 10.99 31.87
N THR A 151 -1.19 11.71 32.36
CA THR A 151 -2.49 11.87 31.67
C THR A 151 -2.31 12.58 30.33
N GLN A 152 -1.58 13.70 30.28
CA GLN A 152 -1.37 14.42 29.02
C GLN A 152 -0.62 13.58 27.96
N ALA A 153 0.41 12.82 28.37
CA ALA A 153 1.14 11.95 27.45
C ALA A 153 0.25 10.83 26.88
N ARG A 154 -0.60 10.24 27.74
CA ARG A 154 -1.59 9.24 27.36
C ARG A 154 -2.63 9.81 26.39
N ASP A 155 -3.21 10.97 26.71
CA ASP A 155 -4.20 11.62 25.85
C ASP A 155 -3.61 11.95 24.47
N ALA A 156 -2.36 12.42 24.43
CA ALA A 156 -1.64 12.67 23.19
C ALA A 156 -1.38 11.38 22.39
N ALA A 157 -1.08 10.26 23.06
CA ALA A 157 -0.93 8.96 22.40
C ALA A 157 -2.26 8.44 21.84
N MET A 158 -3.35 8.51 22.61
CA MET A 158 -4.69 8.16 22.13
C MET A 158 -5.09 9.00 20.91
N TYR A 159 -4.79 10.31 20.93
CA TYR A 159 -5.02 11.19 19.78
C TYR A 159 -4.21 10.78 18.54
N ARG A 160 -2.92 10.41 18.69
CA ARG A 160 -2.12 9.91 17.56
C ARG A 160 -2.67 8.60 16.99
N VAL A 161 -3.07 7.66 17.84
CA VAL A 161 -3.68 6.40 17.40
C VAL A 161 -5.00 6.66 16.66
N GLN A 162 -5.85 7.53 17.20
CA GLN A 162 -7.13 7.88 16.60
C GLN A 162 -6.94 8.60 15.25
N THR A 163 -6.02 9.55 15.16
CA THR A 163 -5.71 10.24 13.89
C THR A 163 -5.10 9.32 12.85
N GLU A 164 -4.28 8.32 13.22
CA GLU A 164 -3.84 7.28 12.29
C GLU A 164 -5.02 6.48 11.74
N ARG A 165 -5.94 6.07 12.62
CA ARG A 165 -7.14 5.35 12.22
C ARG A 165 -7.96 6.19 11.23
N GLU A 166 -8.32 7.41 11.61
CA GLU A 166 -9.08 8.36 10.79
C GLU A 166 -8.35 8.76 9.50
N SER A 167 -7.01 8.61 9.44
CA SER A 167 -6.25 8.89 8.22
C SER A 167 -6.65 7.98 7.05
N TYR A 168 -7.09 6.74 7.28
CA TYR A 168 -7.51 5.84 6.20
C TYR A 168 -8.75 6.34 5.45
N PRO A 169 -9.91 6.60 6.10
CA PRO A 169 -11.07 7.16 5.42
C PRO A 169 -10.80 8.57 4.87
N ALA A 170 -10.05 9.41 5.59
CA ALA A 170 -9.69 10.75 5.11
C ALA A 170 -8.83 10.67 3.83
N THR A 171 -7.78 9.86 3.83
CA THR A 171 -6.92 9.59 2.67
C THR A 171 -7.76 9.06 1.51
N LEU A 172 -8.63 8.07 1.75
CA LEU A 172 -9.50 7.53 0.72
C LEU A 172 -10.33 8.65 0.05
N PHE A 173 -11.12 9.38 0.82
CA PHE A 173 -12.09 10.30 0.22
C PHE A 173 -11.52 11.62 -0.24
N ASN A 174 -10.50 12.14 0.44
CA ASN A 174 -9.86 13.36 -0.01
C ASN A 174 -9.04 13.11 -1.27
N ILE A 175 -8.36 11.97 -1.39
CA ILE A 175 -7.69 11.64 -2.64
C ILE A 175 -8.71 11.42 -3.75
N LEU A 176 -9.83 10.74 -3.48
CA LEU A 176 -10.86 10.63 -4.50
C LEU A 176 -11.34 12.04 -4.90
N ALA A 177 -11.67 12.94 -3.97
CA ALA A 177 -12.21 14.26 -4.26
C ALA A 177 -11.21 15.27 -4.86
N GLU A 178 -9.93 15.19 -4.46
CA GLU A 178 -8.83 16.08 -4.85
C GLU A 178 -7.82 15.42 -5.80
N SER A 179 -8.15 14.24 -6.34
CA SER A 179 -7.32 13.57 -7.33
C SER A 179 -7.17 14.42 -8.59
N PRO A 180 -6.10 14.21 -9.38
CA PRO A 180 -5.96 14.87 -10.66
C PRO A 180 -7.23 14.72 -11.52
N ASP A 181 -7.56 15.76 -12.29
CA ASP A 181 -8.81 15.84 -13.07
C ASP A 181 -9.08 14.58 -13.94
N TRP A 182 -8.02 13.98 -14.49
CA TRP A 182 -8.13 12.75 -15.30
C TRP A 182 -8.69 11.56 -14.50
N PHE A 183 -8.39 11.48 -13.20
CA PHE A 183 -8.85 10.40 -12.32
C PHE A 183 -10.34 10.55 -12.03
N MET A 184 -10.77 11.77 -11.68
CA MET A 184 -12.18 12.09 -11.48
C MET A 184 -13.02 11.92 -12.73
N GLU A 185 -12.49 12.34 -13.88
CA GLU A 185 -13.15 12.13 -15.17
C GLU A 185 -13.25 10.64 -15.50
N ALA A 186 -12.23 9.83 -15.19
CA ALA A 186 -12.28 8.37 -15.39
C ALA A 186 -13.38 7.71 -14.54
N MET A 187 -13.52 8.08 -13.27
CA MET A 187 -14.60 7.59 -12.40
C MET A 187 -15.98 8.08 -12.89
N THR A 188 -16.10 9.37 -13.20
CA THR A 188 -17.36 9.98 -13.65
C THR A 188 -17.85 9.35 -14.96
N ARG A 189 -16.95 9.08 -15.91
CA ARG A 189 -17.28 8.35 -17.14
C ARG A 189 -17.82 6.96 -16.86
N ARG A 190 -17.27 6.25 -15.87
CA ARG A 190 -17.75 4.91 -15.51
C ARG A 190 -19.15 4.95 -14.94
N ILE A 191 -19.42 5.87 -14.02
CA ILE A 191 -20.77 6.10 -13.48
C ILE A 191 -21.77 6.43 -14.60
N ARG A 192 -21.41 7.31 -15.54
CA ARG A 192 -22.26 7.70 -16.68
C ARG A 192 -22.49 6.56 -17.70
N ASN A 193 -21.45 5.76 -18.00
CA ASN A 193 -21.55 4.73 -19.04
C ASN A 193 -22.48 3.57 -18.65
N VAL A 194 -22.76 3.39 -17.36
CA VAL A 194 -23.80 2.47 -16.88
C VAL A 194 -25.19 2.86 -17.41
N GLU A 195 -25.42 4.14 -17.75
CA GLU A 195 -26.71 4.63 -18.24
C GLU A 195 -27.01 4.25 -19.70
N ASN A 196 -26.00 3.91 -20.52
CA ASN A 196 -26.17 3.82 -21.97
C ASN A 196 -25.56 2.57 -22.64
N PRO A 197 -25.92 1.34 -22.22
CA PRO A 197 -25.41 0.11 -22.83
C PRO A 197 -25.88 -0.13 -24.28
N ARG A 198 -26.75 0.73 -24.84
CA ARG A 198 -27.49 0.45 -26.09
C ARG A 198 -26.99 1.15 -27.36
N SER A 199 -25.92 1.93 -27.34
CA SER A 199 -25.45 2.65 -28.56
C SER A 199 -24.33 1.96 -29.34
N SER A 200 -23.68 0.93 -28.80
CA SER A 200 -22.62 0.23 -29.54
C SER A 200 -23.18 -0.81 -30.52
N GLU A 201 -23.41 -0.32 -31.74
CA GLU A 201 -22.72 -0.87 -32.89
C GLU A 201 -23.15 -2.26 -33.38
N ASN A 202 -24.45 -2.44 -33.67
CA ASN A 202 -24.91 -3.49 -34.61
C ASN A 202 -26.18 -3.18 -35.41
N GLN A 203 -26.60 -1.92 -35.54
CA GLN A 203 -27.51 -1.55 -36.66
C GLN A 203 -26.73 -1.44 -37.97
N ARG A 204 -26.13 -2.56 -38.39
CA ARG A 204 -25.73 -2.75 -39.78
C ARG A 204 -27.00 -2.93 -40.62
N ARG A 205 -27.43 -1.84 -41.26
CA ARG A 205 -28.09 -1.80 -42.57
C ARG A 205 -29.08 -2.95 -42.87
N GLY A 206 -30.17 -3.03 -42.10
CA GLY A 206 -31.42 -3.62 -42.58
C GLY A 206 -32.23 -2.52 -43.28
N LYS A 207 -32.71 -2.77 -44.49
CA LYS A 207 -33.51 -1.83 -45.29
C LYS A 207 -34.70 -1.27 -44.49
N PRO A 208 -35.07 0.00 -44.70
CA PRO A 208 -36.22 0.61 -44.04
C PRO A 208 -37.51 0.06 -44.66
N ASP A 209 -38.12 -0.94 -44.04
CA ASP A 209 -39.52 -1.28 -44.31
C ASP A 209 -40.42 -0.33 -43.50
N ARG A 210 -41.32 0.33 -44.24
CA ARG A 210 -42.40 1.19 -43.74
C ARG A 210 -43.40 0.37 -42.91
N PHE A 211 -44.16 1.09 -42.08
CA PHE A 211 -45.31 0.67 -41.24
C PHE A 211 -44.89 0.11 -39.86
N ASP A 212 -45.44 0.50 -38.71
CA ASP A 212 -46.76 1.07 -38.40
C ASP A 212 -46.70 2.05 -37.21
N HIS A 213 -47.60 3.03 -37.22
CA HIS A 213 -47.86 3.93 -36.11
C HIS A 213 -48.67 3.18 -35.03
N SER A 214 -48.02 2.74 -33.96
CA SER A 214 -48.69 2.49 -32.68
C SER A 214 -48.02 3.28 -31.56
N PRO A 215 -48.78 4.04 -30.75
CA PRO A 215 -48.24 4.77 -29.61
C PRO A 215 -47.99 3.77 -28.48
N ASN A 216 -46.88 3.03 -28.57
CA ASN A 216 -46.42 2.22 -27.47
C ASN A 216 -45.91 3.14 -26.36
N THR A 217 -46.64 3.12 -25.25
CA THR A 217 -46.28 3.63 -23.93
C THR A 217 -44.80 3.33 -23.68
N ARG A 218 -43.96 4.37 -23.76
CA ARG A 218 -42.55 4.27 -23.37
C ARG A 218 -42.53 4.03 -21.86
N GLU A 219 -42.58 2.78 -21.46
CA GLU A 219 -42.18 2.36 -20.12
C GLU A 219 -40.84 3.02 -19.83
N SER A 220 -40.80 3.82 -18.77
CA SER A 220 -39.60 4.51 -18.33
C SER A 220 -38.53 3.45 -18.13
N VAL A 221 -37.53 3.45 -19.01
CA VAL A 221 -36.31 2.66 -18.85
C VAL A 221 -35.83 2.95 -17.43
N ASN A 222 -35.83 1.92 -16.57
CA ASN A 222 -35.30 1.99 -15.22
C ASN A 222 -33.93 2.65 -15.30
N CYS A 223 -33.88 3.94 -14.95
CA CYS A 223 -32.64 4.65 -14.75
C CYS A 223 -31.99 3.92 -13.57
N GLY A 224 -30.99 3.08 -13.87
CA GLY A 224 -30.32 2.29 -12.87
C GLY A 224 -29.83 3.21 -11.75
N LYS A 225 -30.02 2.78 -10.50
CA LYS A 225 -29.57 3.52 -9.33
C LYS A 225 -28.10 3.90 -9.51
N LYS A 226 -27.79 5.20 -9.47
CA LYS A 226 -26.42 5.68 -9.66
C LYS A 226 -25.59 5.33 -8.43
N GLN A 227 -24.64 4.43 -8.59
CA GLN A 227 -23.79 3.94 -7.52
C GLN A 227 -22.33 4.10 -7.91
N LEU A 228 -21.51 4.63 -7.00
CA LEU A 228 -20.05 4.64 -7.11
C LEU A 228 -19.52 3.44 -6.31
N VAL A 229 -18.78 2.55 -6.97
CA VAL A 229 -18.24 1.33 -6.37
C VAL A 229 -16.73 1.45 -6.24
N VAL A 230 -16.22 1.45 -5.00
CA VAL A 230 -14.78 1.49 -4.72
C VAL A 230 -14.38 0.17 -4.07
N HIS A 231 -13.43 -0.54 -4.68
CA HIS A 231 -12.84 -1.74 -4.09
C HIS A 231 -11.61 -1.36 -3.28
N ILE A 232 -11.55 -1.77 -2.02
CA ILE A 232 -10.42 -1.58 -1.12
C ILE A 232 -9.77 -2.96 -0.92
N VAL A 233 -8.66 -3.18 -1.61
CA VAL A 233 -8.04 -4.50 -1.76
C VAL A 233 -6.84 -4.65 -0.82
N GLY A 234 -6.73 -5.82 -0.20
CA GLY A 234 -5.75 -6.08 0.85
C GLY A 234 -6.23 -5.60 2.23
N ALA A 235 -7.51 -5.26 2.37
CA ALA A 235 -8.06 -4.76 3.61
C ALA A 235 -8.06 -5.81 4.72
N SER A 236 -7.91 -5.36 5.95
CA SER A 236 -7.88 -6.18 7.15
C SER A 236 -8.82 -5.66 8.23
N ILE A 237 -9.24 -6.54 9.13
CA ILE A 237 -10.01 -6.12 10.31
C ILE A 237 -9.23 -5.15 11.19
N GLU A 238 -7.91 -5.32 11.32
CA GLU A 238 -7.08 -4.54 12.24
C GLU A 238 -6.76 -3.14 11.71
N SER A 239 -6.48 -3.00 10.42
CA SER A 239 -6.00 -1.74 9.84
C SER A 239 -7.12 -0.85 9.33
N GLU A 240 -7.89 -1.30 8.33
CA GLU A 240 -8.87 -0.45 7.65
C GLU A 240 -10.24 -0.44 8.34
N LEU A 241 -10.54 -1.48 9.13
CA LEU A 241 -11.83 -1.68 9.80
C LEU A 241 -11.78 -1.54 11.34
N TRP A 242 -10.61 -1.25 11.92
CA TRP A 242 -10.41 -0.93 13.35
C TRP A 242 -11.05 -1.92 14.34
N GLY A 243 -10.96 -3.22 14.05
CA GLY A 243 -11.54 -4.27 14.88
C GLY A 243 -13.03 -4.52 14.63
N TRP A 244 -13.67 -3.85 13.67
CA TRP A 244 -15.07 -4.09 13.33
C TRP A 244 -15.24 -5.46 12.67
N ASP A 245 -15.95 -6.35 13.35
CA ASP A 245 -16.15 -7.76 12.97
C ASP A 245 -17.40 -8.01 12.13
N GLY A 246 -18.10 -6.94 11.72
CA GLY A 246 -19.32 -7.01 10.94
C GLY A 246 -20.57 -7.44 11.71
N LYS A 247 -20.49 -7.68 13.04
CA LYS A 247 -21.63 -8.14 13.86
C LYS A 247 -22.23 -7.07 14.76
N LYS A 248 -21.44 -6.07 15.16
CA LYS A 248 -21.95 -4.98 16.00
C LYS A 248 -22.97 -4.15 15.22
N GLU A 249 -24.14 -3.92 15.83
CA GLU A 249 -25.17 -3.03 15.29
C GLU A 249 -24.58 -1.63 15.00
N GLN A 250 -25.23 -0.90 14.09
CA GLN A 250 -24.77 0.40 13.56
C GLN A 250 -24.51 1.45 14.65
N ASP A 251 -25.17 1.34 15.80
CA ASP A 251 -24.98 2.23 16.94
C ASP A 251 -23.62 1.98 17.60
N GLY A 252 -22.61 2.72 17.15
CA GLY A 252 -21.34 2.89 17.89
C GLY A 252 -20.08 2.36 17.22
N ALA A 253 -20.12 1.90 15.97
CA ALA A 253 -18.90 1.58 15.24
C ALA A 253 -18.23 2.87 14.73
N SER A 254 -17.34 3.45 15.54
CA SER A 254 -16.59 4.69 15.24
C SER A 254 -15.95 4.67 13.84
N VAL A 255 -15.49 3.51 13.38
CA VAL A 255 -14.95 3.34 12.02
C VAL A 255 -15.98 3.61 10.93
N LEU A 256 -17.20 3.12 11.05
CA LEU A 256 -18.25 3.30 10.04
C LEU A 256 -18.66 4.76 9.94
N GLN A 257 -18.75 5.42 11.10
CA GLN A 257 -19.02 6.86 11.19
C GLN A 257 -17.90 7.69 10.56
N ALA A 258 -16.63 7.33 10.79
CA ALA A 258 -15.50 8.02 10.19
C ALA A 258 -15.49 7.92 8.65
N TYR A 259 -15.82 6.75 8.08
CA TYR A 259 -16.00 6.63 6.63
C TYR A 259 -17.20 7.44 6.12
N ALA A 260 -18.32 7.47 6.86
CA ALA A 260 -19.49 8.27 6.47
C ALA A 260 -19.19 9.77 6.48
N GLU A 261 -18.55 10.28 7.53
CA GLU A 261 -18.15 11.68 7.64
C GLU A 261 -17.15 12.06 6.54
N ALA A 262 -16.09 11.27 6.34
CA ALA A 262 -15.09 11.55 5.31
C ALA A 262 -15.68 11.49 3.88
N SER A 263 -16.72 10.68 3.66
CA SER A 263 -17.39 10.59 2.36
C SER A 263 -18.17 11.85 1.96
N THR A 264 -18.44 12.78 2.87
CA THR A 264 -19.12 14.04 2.54
C THR A 264 -18.38 14.83 1.46
N ASN A 265 -17.04 14.83 1.49
CA ASN A 265 -16.18 15.57 0.56
C ASN A 265 -16.37 15.10 -0.90
N ILE A 266 -16.45 13.79 -1.14
CA ILE A 266 -16.63 13.27 -2.50
C ILE A 266 -18.05 13.56 -3.03
N LEU A 267 -19.06 13.62 -2.15
CA LEU A 267 -20.43 13.95 -2.55
C LEU A 267 -20.52 15.41 -3.03
N THR A 268 -19.89 16.34 -2.32
CA THR A 268 -19.82 17.75 -2.75
C THR A 268 -19.25 17.89 -4.16
N HIS A 269 -18.25 17.06 -4.52
CA HIS A 269 -17.73 17.03 -5.88
C HIS A 269 -18.79 16.53 -6.89
N PHE A 270 -19.48 15.42 -6.60
CA PHE A 270 -20.50 14.87 -7.50
C PHE A 270 -21.76 15.72 -7.60
N GLU A 271 -22.07 16.57 -6.61
CA GLU A 271 -23.16 17.55 -6.69
C GLU A 271 -22.94 18.60 -7.78
N SER A 272 -21.67 18.94 -8.09
CA SER A 272 -21.33 19.86 -9.18
C SER A 272 -21.54 19.26 -10.57
N VAL A 273 -21.60 17.93 -10.65
CA VAL A 273 -21.81 17.18 -11.89
C VAL A 273 -23.31 16.90 -12.03
N PRO A 274 -23.90 16.88 -13.25
CA PRO A 274 -25.32 16.53 -13.46
C PRO A 274 -25.59 15.03 -13.24
N THR A 275 -25.12 14.48 -12.12
CA THR A 275 -25.17 13.05 -11.78
C THR A 275 -25.43 12.95 -10.28
N THR A 276 -26.70 12.80 -9.90
CA THR A 276 -27.08 12.57 -8.50
C THR A 276 -26.70 11.14 -8.08
N LEU A 277 -25.72 11.02 -7.19
CA LEU A 277 -25.30 9.73 -6.64
C LEU A 277 -26.30 9.22 -5.59
N GLU A 278 -26.90 8.05 -5.81
CA GLU A 278 -27.85 7.47 -4.84
C GLU A 278 -27.13 6.72 -3.72
N SER A 279 -26.01 6.07 -4.04
CA SER A 279 -25.23 5.35 -3.04
C SER A 279 -23.74 5.34 -3.40
N LEU A 280 -22.93 5.28 -2.35
CA LEU A 280 -21.50 5.06 -2.41
C LEU A 280 -21.23 3.68 -1.80
N ARG A 281 -20.63 2.76 -2.54
CA ARG A 281 -20.37 1.39 -2.07
C ARG A 281 -18.87 1.16 -1.91
N LEU A 282 -18.42 1.00 -0.68
CA LEU A 282 -17.07 0.57 -0.35
C LEU A 282 -17.05 -0.95 -0.15
N VAL A 283 -16.20 -1.63 -0.91
CA VAL A 283 -16.08 -3.09 -0.88
C VAL A 283 -14.68 -3.45 -0.40
N PHE A 284 -14.56 -3.81 0.87
CA PHE A 284 -13.31 -4.23 1.53
C PHE A 284 -13.05 -5.71 1.25
N ILE A 285 -11.89 -6.02 0.71
CA ILE A 285 -11.55 -7.37 0.26
C ILE A 285 -10.16 -7.74 0.75
N GLY A 286 -10.09 -8.78 1.56
CA GLY A 286 -8.83 -9.33 2.06
C GLY A 286 -9.04 -10.61 2.87
N PRO A 287 -7.97 -11.36 3.15
CA PRO A 287 -8.07 -12.64 3.83
C PRO A 287 -8.49 -12.45 5.30
N ASP A 288 -8.14 -11.31 5.90
CA ASP A 288 -8.42 -10.96 7.30
C ASP A 288 -9.63 -10.04 7.46
N CYS A 289 -10.41 -9.83 6.40
CA CYS A 289 -11.67 -9.11 6.49
C CYS A 289 -12.76 -9.96 7.18
N PRO A 290 -13.76 -9.33 7.83
CA PRO A 290 -14.95 -10.02 8.29
C PRO A 290 -15.66 -10.78 7.17
N LYS A 291 -16.21 -11.96 7.50
CA LYS A 291 -16.95 -12.79 6.54
C LYS A 291 -18.23 -12.09 6.09
N SER A 292 -18.28 -11.71 4.81
CA SER A 292 -19.47 -11.28 4.05
C SER A 292 -20.46 -10.46 4.87
N CYS A 293 -20.02 -9.28 5.32
CA CYS A 293 -20.86 -8.30 5.99
C CYS A 293 -21.30 -7.22 4.99
N LYS A 294 -22.50 -6.67 5.16
CA LYS A 294 -22.99 -5.51 4.43
C LYS A 294 -23.76 -4.59 5.37
N CYS A 295 -23.37 -3.32 5.41
CA CYS A 295 -23.94 -2.31 6.28
C CYS A 295 -24.25 -1.03 5.48
N ASN A 296 -25.42 -0.44 5.75
CA ASN A 296 -25.83 0.84 5.16
C ASN A 296 -25.69 1.94 6.20
N VAL A 297 -24.78 2.88 6.00
CA VAL A 297 -24.49 3.99 6.92
C VAL A 297 -25.02 5.28 6.29
N PRO A 298 -25.85 6.08 7.00
CA PRO A 298 -26.27 7.37 6.49
C PRO A 298 -25.07 8.32 6.40
N ILE A 299 -24.93 9.02 5.28
CA ILE A 299 -23.91 10.06 5.13
C ILE A 299 -24.49 11.35 5.73
N PRO A 300 -23.78 12.05 6.64
CA PRO A 300 -24.24 13.31 7.21
C PRO A 300 -24.65 14.31 6.12
N ASP A 301 -25.76 15.01 6.37
CA ASP A 301 -26.30 16.07 5.50
C ASP A 301 -26.60 15.66 4.05
N SER A 302 -26.67 14.35 3.75
CA SER A 302 -26.92 13.84 2.40
C SER A 302 -28.07 12.84 2.34
N LYS A 303 -28.68 12.72 1.15
CA LYS A 303 -29.62 11.64 0.81
C LYS A 303 -28.91 10.38 0.34
N THR A 304 -27.63 10.48 0.01
CA THR A 304 -26.80 9.35 -0.43
C THR A 304 -26.51 8.46 0.77
N VAL A 305 -26.55 7.14 0.54
CA VAL A 305 -26.23 6.15 1.57
C VAL A 305 -24.85 5.57 1.29
N LEU A 306 -24.01 5.49 2.32
CA LEU A 306 -22.76 4.75 2.28
C LEU A 306 -23.05 3.27 2.53
N ILE A 307 -22.61 2.40 1.64
CA ILE A 307 -22.74 0.96 1.76
C ILE A 307 -21.34 0.41 1.98
N ILE A 308 -21.10 -0.17 3.15
CA ILE A 308 -19.83 -0.84 3.48
C ILE A 308 -20.06 -2.34 3.39
N GLU A 309 -19.22 -3.01 2.61
CA GLU A 309 -19.27 -4.45 2.40
C GLU A 309 -17.90 -5.07 2.60
N THR A 310 -17.83 -6.25 3.20
CA THR A 310 -16.56 -6.95 3.46
C THR A 310 -16.56 -8.34 2.85
N HIS A 311 -15.42 -8.77 2.33
CA HIS A 311 -15.22 -10.13 1.84
C HIS A 311 -13.90 -10.72 2.33
N CYS A 312 -14.00 -11.79 3.13
CA CYS A 312 -12.89 -12.60 3.63
C CYS A 312 -12.34 -13.51 2.51
N ARG A 313 -11.63 -12.92 1.53
CA ARG A 313 -11.05 -13.65 0.40
C ARG A 313 -9.91 -12.90 -0.27
N ASN A 314 -9.16 -13.63 -1.10
CA ASN A 314 -8.18 -13.02 -1.99
C ASN A 314 -8.86 -12.39 -3.21
N TYR A 315 -8.39 -11.22 -3.64
CA TYR A 315 -8.93 -10.53 -4.79
C TYR A 315 -8.59 -11.29 -6.08
N GLY A 316 -9.60 -11.54 -6.92
CA GLY A 316 -9.45 -12.34 -8.14
C GLY A 316 -9.41 -13.85 -7.94
N ASP A 317 -9.53 -14.36 -6.71
CA ASP A 317 -9.64 -15.80 -6.48
C ASP A 317 -11.06 -16.30 -6.80
N HIS A 318 -11.19 -17.00 -7.92
CA HIS A 318 -12.44 -17.59 -8.39
C HIS A 318 -12.70 -19.00 -7.86
N ASN A 319 -11.73 -19.61 -7.16
CA ASN A 319 -11.78 -21.04 -6.78
C ASN A 319 -12.46 -21.30 -5.43
N GLN A 320 -12.89 -20.25 -4.71
CA GLN A 320 -13.63 -20.44 -3.48
C GLN A 320 -15.09 -20.72 -3.84
N ASN A 321 -15.56 -21.92 -3.51
CA ASN A 321 -16.90 -22.49 -3.78
C ASN A 321 -18.09 -21.69 -3.20
N GLU A 322 -17.89 -20.43 -2.80
CA GLU A 322 -18.99 -19.53 -2.52
C GLU A 322 -19.63 -19.09 -3.85
N SER A 323 -20.73 -19.76 -4.19
CA SER A 323 -21.66 -19.36 -5.25
C SER A 323 -22.41 -18.04 -4.96
N LEU A 324 -21.93 -17.20 -4.03
CA LEU A 324 -22.58 -15.97 -3.60
C LEU A 324 -21.90 -14.74 -4.21
N GLU A 325 -22.64 -14.12 -5.13
CA GLU A 325 -22.49 -12.77 -5.67
C GLU A 325 -21.10 -12.41 -6.23
N SER A 326 -21.01 -12.44 -7.56
CA SER A 326 -19.95 -11.73 -8.26
C SER A 326 -19.85 -10.32 -7.71
N LEU A 327 -18.66 -9.93 -7.25
CA LEU A 327 -18.40 -8.55 -6.83
C LEU A 327 -18.95 -7.58 -7.87
N PRO A 328 -19.56 -6.47 -7.44
CA PRO A 328 -19.88 -5.42 -8.39
C PRO A 328 -18.59 -5.01 -9.14
N PRO A 329 -18.71 -4.58 -10.40
CA PRO A 329 -17.56 -4.03 -11.10
C PRO A 329 -17.09 -2.75 -10.39
N PRO A 330 -15.79 -2.60 -10.10
CA PRO A 330 -15.29 -1.38 -9.48
C PRO A 330 -15.26 -0.22 -10.47
N ASP A 331 -15.57 0.96 -9.94
CA ASP A 331 -15.31 2.24 -10.59
C ASP A 331 -13.89 2.73 -10.28
N ALA A 332 -13.37 2.42 -9.09
CA ALA A 332 -11.99 2.62 -8.68
C ALA A 332 -11.50 1.49 -7.76
N ILE A 333 -10.19 1.27 -7.73
CA ILE A 333 -9.53 0.28 -6.85
C ILE A 333 -8.49 0.99 -5.99
N VAL A 334 -8.49 0.73 -4.69
CA VAL A 334 -7.57 1.32 -3.72
C VAL A 334 -6.81 0.21 -3.00
N PHE A 335 -5.51 0.41 -2.83
CA PHE A 335 -4.61 -0.47 -2.07
C PHE A 335 -3.95 0.35 -0.97
N PHE A 336 -4.07 -0.10 0.29
CA PHE A 336 -3.38 0.54 1.41
C PHE A 336 -2.14 -0.27 1.79
N ASN A 337 -0.97 0.32 1.62
CA ASN A 337 0.34 -0.27 1.93
C ASN A 337 0.46 -1.74 1.45
N PRO A 338 0.20 -2.03 0.16
CA PRO A 338 0.08 -3.40 -0.31
C PRO A 338 1.40 -4.17 -0.25
N GLY A 339 2.53 -3.48 -0.45
CA GLY A 339 3.83 -4.11 -0.59
C GLY A 339 3.76 -5.18 -1.68
N PHE A 340 3.55 -4.79 -2.94
CA PHE A 340 3.40 -5.73 -4.05
C PHE A 340 4.61 -6.65 -4.24
N SER A 341 5.78 -6.22 -3.75
CA SER A 341 7.01 -7.01 -3.69
C SER A 341 7.05 -8.04 -2.55
N CYS A 342 6.12 -7.99 -1.60
CA CYS A 342 6.08 -8.88 -0.44
C CYS A 342 5.37 -10.22 -0.78
N PRO A 343 5.94 -11.38 -0.40
CA PRO A 343 5.34 -12.69 -0.69
C PRO A 343 4.13 -13.04 0.18
N ASP A 344 3.77 -12.21 1.16
CA ASP A 344 2.69 -12.47 2.12
C ASP A 344 1.31 -12.56 1.45
N TYR A 345 1.18 -11.98 0.25
CA TYR A 345 -0.03 -12.00 -0.54
C TYR A 345 0.26 -12.29 -2.02
N ASP A 346 -0.50 -13.20 -2.64
CA ASP A 346 -0.40 -13.46 -4.08
C ASP A 346 -1.07 -12.32 -4.88
N TRP A 347 -0.33 -11.22 -5.04
CA TRP A 347 -0.76 -10.06 -5.80
C TRP A 347 -0.95 -10.35 -7.28
N SER A 348 -0.37 -11.42 -7.82
CA SER A 348 -0.42 -11.72 -9.26
C SER A 348 -1.86 -11.89 -9.75
N LYS A 349 -2.69 -12.62 -9.00
CA LYS A 349 -4.11 -12.82 -9.31
C LYS A 349 -4.91 -11.54 -9.10
N ALA A 350 -4.63 -10.82 -8.02
CA ALA A 350 -5.33 -9.59 -7.69
C ALA A 350 -5.10 -8.50 -8.76
N LEU A 351 -3.85 -8.28 -9.15
CA LEU A 351 -3.47 -7.32 -10.19
C LEU A 351 -3.96 -7.74 -11.58
N SER A 352 -3.93 -9.05 -11.88
CA SER A 352 -4.53 -9.58 -13.11
C SER A 352 -6.03 -9.34 -13.15
N ALA A 353 -6.75 -9.57 -12.05
CA ALA A 353 -8.18 -9.31 -11.95
C ALA A 353 -8.48 -7.81 -12.06
N ALA A 354 -7.71 -6.96 -11.38
CA ALA A 354 -7.83 -5.50 -11.45
C ALA A 354 -7.59 -4.94 -12.87
N SER A 355 -6.65 -5.53 -13.60
CA SER A 355 -6.33 -5.16 -14.99
C SER A 355 -7.29 -5.75 -16.04
N THR A 356 -8.14 -6.69 -15.64
CA THR A 356 -9.10 -7.33 -16.55
C THR A 356 -10.31 -6.42 -16.72
N PRO A 357 -10.67 -6.03 -17.94
CA PRO A 357 -11.86 -5.23 -18.19
C PRO A 357 -13.10 -5.97 -17.66
N SER A 358 -13.89 -5.29 -16.83
CA SER A 358 -15.18 -5.85 -16.41
C SER A 358 -16.04 -6.15 -17.64
N LYS A 359 -16.73 -7.30 -17.61
CA LYS A 359 -17.73 -7.68 -18.62
C LYS A 359 -18.93 -6.71 -18.66
N SER A 360 -19.08 -5.84 -17.66
CA SER A 360 -20.22 -4.93 -17.49
C SER A 360 -20.30 -3.77 -18.49
N GLY A 361 -19.51 -3.76 -19.56
CA GLY A 361 -19.55 -2.70 -20.57
C GLY A 361 -18.96 -1.36 -20.13
N ALA A 362 -18.35 -1.30 -18.93
CA ALA A 362 -17.62 -0.12 -18.47
C ALA A 362 -16.47 0.19 -19.44
N ALA A 363 -16.55 1.35 -20.09
CA ALA A 363 -15.62 1.73 -21.14
C ALA A 363 -14.31 2.26 -20.55
N GLY A 364 -13.32 1.37 -20.35
CA GLY A 364 -11.92 1.78 -20.19
C GLY A 364 -11.12 1.03 -19.12
N PRO A 365 -9.86 1.42 -18.94
CA PRO A 365 -9.03 1.16 -17.76
C PRO A 365 -9.73 1.50 -16.44
N VAL A 366 -9.49 0.73 -15.38
CA VAL A 366 -9.97 1.06 -14.04
C VAL A 366 -8.93 1.97 -13.39
N PRO A 367 -9.33 3.16 -12.88
CA PRO A 367 -8.43 3.99 -12.08
C PRO A 367 -8.08 3.30 -10.77
N PHE A 368 -6.83 3.47 -10.34
CA PHE A 368 -6.33 2.89 -9.11
C PHE A 368 -5.53 3.88 -8.28
N LEU A 369 -5.52 3.63 -6.98
CA LEU A 369 -4.77 4.36 -5.97
C LEU A 369 -4.00 3.37 -5.10
N VAL A 370 -2.75 3.70 -4.77
CA VAL A 370 -1.92 2.96 -3.83
C VAL A 370 -1.36 3.93 -2.82
N THR A 371 -1.40 3.57 -1.54
CA THR A 371 -0.63 4.25 -0.49
C THR A 371 0.51 3.36 -0.02
N THR A 372 1.61 3.98 0.41
CA THR A 372 2.81 3.30 0.95
C THR A 372 3.36 4.08 2.14
N ASN A 373 4.14 3.42 3.00
CA ASN A 373 4.67 4.05 4.21
C ASN A 373 5.91 4.91 3.90
N THR A 374 6.70 4.50 2.91
CA THR A 374 7.94 5.16 2.51
C THR A 374 7.95 5.43 1.01
N GLU A 375 8.73 6.42 0.59
CA GLU A 375 8.89 6.75 -0.83
C GLU A 375 9.47 5.56 -1.61
N MET A 376 10.44 4.87 -1.00
CA MET A 376 11.10 3.69 -1.57
C MET A 376 10.13 2.51 -1.76
N GLU A 377 9.19 2.29 -0.84
CA GLU A 377 8.10 1.32 -1.04
C GLU A 377 7.24 1.71 -2.24
N GLY A 378 6.93 3.01 -2.38
CA GLY A 378 6.23 3.55 -3.55
C GLY A 378 6.94 3.22 -4.86
N PHE A 379 8.25 3.49 -4.95
CA PHE A 379 9.05 3.14 -6.13
C PHE A 379 9.09 1.61 -6.38
N ALA A 380 9.27 0.81 -5.33
CA ALA A 380 9.28 -0.65 -5.46
C ALA A 380 7.94 -1.19 -6.00
N ASP A 381 6.82 -0.66 -5.52
CA ASP A 381 5.48 -1.03 -5.96
C ASP A 381 5.21 -0.58 -7.40
N ILE A 382 5.60 0.63 -7.79
CA ILE A 382 5.50 1.11 -9.19
C ILE A 382 6.30 0.20 -10.12
N LYS A 383 7.53 -0.17 -9.72
CA LYS A 383 8.37 -1.10 -10.48
C LYS A 383 7.69 -2.47 -10.63
N CYS A 384 7.11 -3.00 -9.56
CA CYS A 384 6.36 -4.25 -9.59
C CYS A 384 5.21 -4.19 -10.61
N LEU A 385 4.42 -3.09 -10.62
CA LEU A 385 3.33 -2.88 -11.57
C LEU A 385 3.82 -2.77 -13.02
N LEU A 386 4.96 -2.11 -13.27
CA LEU A 386 5.57 -2.02 -14.60
C LEU A 386 6.06 -3.39 -15.10
N ASP A 387 6.80 -4.11 -14.28
CA ASP A 387 7.37 -5.41 -14.61
C ASP A 387 6.25 -6.45 -14.84
N GLY A 388 5.18 -6.37 -14.03
CA GLY A 388 3.93 -7.12 -14.21
C GLY A 388 3.05 -6.65 -15.36
N ARG A 389 3.44 -5.59 -16.09
CA ARG A 389 2.68 -4.97 -17.19
C ARG A 389 1.26 -4.55 -16.80
N CYS A 390 1.05 -4.23 -15.53
CA CYS A 390 -0.21 -3.73 -14.99
C CYS A 390 -0.41 -2.25 -15.35
N ILE A 391 0.69 -1.51 -15.56
CA ILE A 391 0.69 -0.13 -16.07
C ILE A 391 1.60 -0.02 -17.31
N ASP A 392 1.49 1.07 -18.06
CA ASP A 392 2.34 1.34 -19.23
C ASP A 392 3.48 2.29 -18.84
N ALA A 393 4.70 2.06 -19.32
CA ALA A 393 5.80 2.99 -19.09
C ALA A 393 5.48 4.37 -19.70
N THR A 394 4.68 4.42 -20.77
CA THR A 394 4.28 5.70 -21.39
C THR A 394 3.32 6.51 -20.53
N SER A 395 2.66 5.91 -19.54
CA SER A 395 1.82 6.67 -18.59
C SER A 395 2.62 7.25 -17.43
N LEU A 396 3.91 6.92 -17.28
CA LEU A 396 4.73 7.43 -16.19
C LEU A 396 5.47 8.72 -16.56
N PRO A 397 5.59 9.65 -15.61
CA PRO A 397 6.54 10.75 -15.69
C PRO A 397 7.98 10.25 -15.89
N GLN A 398 8.81 11.06 -16.56
CA GLN A 398 10.16 10.66 -16.98
C GLN A 398 11.11 10.54 -15.78
N ASP A 399 11.01 11.43 -14.82
CA ASP A 399 11.70 11.41 -13.53
C ASP A 399 11.43 10.12 -12.73
N ILE A 400 10.18 9.64 -12.72
CA ILE A 400 9.84 8.34 -12.10
C ILE A 400 10.51 7.18 -12.84
N LEU A 401 10.53 7.19 -14.18
CA LEU A 401 11.21 6.14 -14.94
C LEU A 401 12.72 6.14 -14.71
N GLU A 402 13.32 7.32 -14.58
CA GLU A 402 14.74 7.50 -14.27
C GLU A 402 15.07 7.00 -12.85
N ALA A 403 14.26 7.35 -11.85
CA ALA A 403 14.42 6.86 -10.47
C ALA A 403 14.33 5.32 -10.37
N LEU A 404 13.62 4.67 -11.30
CA LEU A 404 13.47 3.22 -11.37
C LEU A 404 14.53 2.51 -12.22
N ASP A 405 15.50 3.25 -12.78
CA ASP A 405 16.45 2.76 -13.79
C ASP A 405 15.75 2.05 -14.97
N TYR A 406 14.53 2.47 -15.31
CA TYR A 406 13.75 1.82 -16.35
C TYR A 406 14.24 2.28 -17.73
N PRO A 407 14.48 1.37 -18.70
CA PRO A 407 14.98 1.75 -20.02
C PRO A 407 14.01 2.70 -20.71
N THR A 408 14.38 3.98 -20.77
CA THR A 408 13.59 4.96 -21.50
C THR A 408 13.87 4.80 -22.98
N PRO A 409 12.83 4.64 -23.82
CA PRO A 409 13.02 4.56 -25.25
C PRO A 409 13.70 5.87 -25.67
N LYS A 410 14.96 5.79 -26.14
CA LYS A 410 15.75 6.95 -26.58
C LYS A 410 14.88 7.81 -27.50
N SER A 411 14.30 8.86 -26.95
CA SER A 411 13.29 9.66 -27.61
C SER A 411 14.01 10.53 -28.63
N GLY A 412 14.20 9.98 -29.81
CA GLY A 412 14.63 10.73 -30.98
C GLY A 412 13.53 11.71 -31.34
N LYS A 413 13.58 12.92 -30.75
CA LYS A 413 12.81 14.10 -31.12
C LYS A 413 11.29 13.97 -31.01
N HIS A 414 10.76 14.30 -29.85
CA HIS A 414 9.66 15.25 -29.72
C HIS A 414 9.41 15.50 -28.23
N GLU A 415 9.83 16.66 -27.74
CA GLU A 415 9.28 17.29 -26.54
C GLU A 415 7.85 17.74 -26.86
N THR A 416 6.97 16.80 -27.21
CA THR A 416 5.54 17.08 -27.08
C THR A 416 5.31 17.24 -25.60
N GLU A 417 4.80 18.41 -25.26
CA GLU A 417 4.36 18.90 -23.96
C GLU A 417 3.92 17.77 -23.03
N ASP A 418 4.18 17.92 -21.72
CA ASP A 418 3.71 17.06 -20.61
C ASP A 418 2.16 16.98 -20.57
N GLU A 419 1.54 16.53 -21.65
CA GLU A 419 0.11 16.26 -21.78
C GLU A 419 -0.23 15.18 -20.76
N ASP A 420 -1.03 15.60 -19.77
CA ASP A 420 -1.89 14.84 -18.85
C ASP A 420 -1.63 13.32 -18.83
N LYS A 421 -0.43 12.94 -18.41
CA LYS A 421 -0.12 11.53 -18.16
C LYS A 421 -1.06 11.06 -17.05
N PRO A 422 -1.79 9.94 -17.24
CA PRO A 422 -2.75 9.46 -16.26
C PRO A 422 -2.04 8.71 -15.13
N PHE A 423 -1.15 9.43 -14.44
CA PHE A 423 -0.36 8.96 -13.31
C PHE A 423 0.06 10.11 -12.40
N PHE A 424 0.14 9.86 -11.10
CA PHE A 424 0.74 10.79 -10.13
C PHE A 424 1.50 10.01 -9.06
N PHE A 425 2.49 10.65 -8.43
CA PHE A 425 3.17 10.19 -7.22
C PHE A 425 3.48 11.39 -6.34
N SER A 426 3.05 11.35 -5.07
CA SER A 426 3.23 12.48 -4.14
C SER A 426 3.18 12.01 -2.69
N GLU A 427 3.58 12.91 -1.78
CA GLU A 427 3.24 12.77 -0.37
C GLU A 427 1.71 12.88 -0.20
N ASN A 428 1.15 12.07 0.69
CA ASN A 428 -0.25 12.10 1.08
C ASN A 428 -0.46 13.21 2.11
N PRO A 429 -1.19 14.29 1.83
CA PRO A 429 -1.39 15.38 2.79
C PRO A 429 -2.28 14.99 3.98
N TYR A 430 -2.90 13.81 3.96
CA TYR A 430 -3.78 13.28 5.00
C TYR A 430 -3.21 12.09 5.75
N HIS A 431 -1.88 11.87 5.67
CA HIS A 431 -1.24 10.81 6.44
C HIS A 431 -1.41 11.05 7.95
N GLY A 432 -1.57 9.96 8.71
CA GLY A 432 -1.69 10.04 10.16
C GLY A 432 -0.41 10.59 10.82
N LEU A 433 -0.52 11.14 12.03
CA LEU A 433 0.67 11.64 12.74
C LEU A 433 1.42 10.54 13.49
N ARG A 434 0.84 9.33 13.59
CA ARG A 434 1.42 8.23 14.34
C ARG A 434 2.67 7.70 13.65
N VAL A 435 3.68 7.59 14.48
CA VAL A 435 4.97 7.03 14.12
C VAL A 435 4.98 5.55 14.53
N ARG A 436 5.30 4.67 13.58
CA ARG A 436 5.42 3.22 13.77
C ARG A 436 6.86 2.79 13.62
N GLN A 437 7.21 1.67 14.23
CA GLN A 437 8.49 0.99 14.04
C GLN A 437 8.27 -0.27 13.22
N SER A 438 9.04 -0.47 12.15
CA SER A 438 9.03 -1.73 11.41
C SER A 438 9.59 -2.85 12.27
N GLY A 439 8.92 -4.00 12.31
CA GLY A 439 9.36 -5.17 13.08
C GLY A 439 10.57 -5.90 12.49
N THR A 440 11.21 -5.34 11.47
CA THR A 440 12.27 -5.96 10.64
C THR A 440 13.64 -5.32 10.89
N MET A 441 14.63 -5.80 10.13
CA MET A 441 16.07 -5.63 10.32
C MET A 441 16.60 -4.20 10.52
N ALA A 442 15.87 -3.14 10.22
CA ALA A 442 16.37 -1.77 10.34
C ALA A 442 15.79 -0.96 11.51
N ASN A 443 14.74 -1.43 12.22
CA ASN A 443 13.99 -0.56 13.15
C ASN A 443 13.61 0.76 12.48
N ASP A 444 13.13 0.70 11.23
CA ASP A 444 12.73 1.89 10.50
C ASP A 444 11.52 2.49 11.17
N VAL A 445 11.57 3.81 11.28
CA VAL A 445 10.50 4.59 11.85
C VAL A 445 9.75 5.21 10.69
N TYR A 446 8.44 4.97 10.60
CA TYR A 446 7.63 5.41 9.46
C TYR A 446 6.26 5.90 9.89
N VAL A 447 5.58 6.55 8.96
CA VAL A 447 4.20 6.99 9.10
C VAL A 447 3.37 6.22 8.08
N LYS A 448 2.21 5.69 8.50
CA LYS A 448 1.38 4.89 7.60
C LYS A 448 0.81 5.74 6.47
N SER A 449 0.80 5.17 5.26
CA SER A 449 0.21 5.79 4.07
C SER A 449 0.77 7.19 3.79
N ARG A 450 2.04 7.45 4.10
CA ARG A 450 2.70 8.75 3.90
C ARG A 450 2.82 9.11 2.42
N TRP A 451 3.04 8.12 1.56
CA TRP A 451 3.20 8.31 0.13
C TRP A 451 2.03 7.70 -0.62
N MET A 452 1.69 8.29 -1.76
CA MET A 452 0.60 7.82 -2.60
C MET A 452 0.95 7.94 -4.07
N PHE A 453 0.55 6.95 -4.86
CA PHE A 453 0.54 7.05 -6.31
C PHE A 453 -0.76 6.49 -6.86
N GLY A 454 -1.12 6.93 -8.06
CA GLY A 454 -2.30 6.45 -8.74
C GLY A 454 -2.13 6.49 -10.25
N GLY A 455 -2.95 5.71 -10.94
CA GLY A 455 -2.87 5.58 -12.38
C GLY A 455 -4.09 4.90 -12.98
N LEU A 456 -3.98 4.53 -14.25
CA LEU A 456 -4.96 3.70 -14.95
C LEU A 456 -4.37 2.30 -15.19
N PHE A 457 -5.11 1.25 -14.82
CA PHE A 457 -4.68 -0.11 -15.15
C PHE A 457 -4.66 -0.35 -16.67
N ARG A 458 -3.58 -0.95 -17.16
CA ARG A 458 -3.43 -1.27 -18.57
C ARG A 458 -4.54 -2.20 -19.01
N LYS A 459 -5.23 -1.83 -20.10
CA LYS A 459 -6.18 -2.71 -20.75
C LYS A 459 -5.44 -3.95 -21.22
N ALA A 460 -5.80 -5.12 -20.68
CA ALA A 460 -5.30 -6.39 -21.15
C ALA A 460 -5.45 -6.44 -22.68
N ARG A 461 -4.32 -6.46 -23.40
CA ARG A 461 -4.35 -6.68 -24.84
C ARG A 461 -4.88 -8.09 -25.00
N THR A 462 -6.16 -8.22 -25.32
CA THR A 462 -6.67 -9.47 -25.86
C THR A 462 -5.86 -9.66 -27.13
N SER A 463 -4.84 -10.51 -27.06
CA SER A 463 -4.17 -10.99 -28.23
C SER A 463 -5.27 -11.67 -29.01
N LYS A 464 -5.91 -10.92 -29.92
CA LYS A 464 -6.79 -11.48 -30.94
C LYS A 464 -5.86 -12.48 -31.60
N LYS A 465 -6.00 -13.76 -31.22
CA LYS A 465 -5.39 -14.89 -31.93
C LYS A 465 -5.89 -14.67 -33.33
N ARG A 466 -5.06 -14.03 -34.15
CA ARG A 466 -5.31 -13.87 -35.56
C ARG A 466 -5.40 -15.33 -35.97
N LYS A 467 -6.62 -15.81 -36.26
CA LYS A 467 -6.83 -17.12 -36.86
C LYS A 467 -6.12 -17.03 -38.20
N THR A 468 -4.80 -17.24 -38.20
CA THR A 468 -4.07 -17.63 -39.38
C THR A 468 -4.77 -18.91 -39.79
N LYS A 469 -5.54 -18.80 -40.86
CA LYS A 469 -6.21 -19.91 -41.50
C LYS A 469 -5.07 -20.84 -41.94
N GLU A 470 -4.76 -21.84 -41.13
CA GLU A 470 -3.89 -22.95 -41.53
C GLU A 470 -4.52 -23.54 -42.79
N HIS A 471 -3.91 -23.23 -43.93
CA HIS A 471 -4.09 -23.99 -45.14
C HIS A 471 -3.31 -25.27 -44.91
N THR A 472 -4.00 -26.31 -44.46
CA THR A 472 -3.48 -27.67 -44.42
C THR A 472 -3.40 -28.20 -45.83
N ASP A 473 -2.33 -27.85 -46.54
CA ASP A 473 -1.81 -28.73 -47.57
C ASP A 473 -0.88 -29.73 -46.89
N ARG A 474 -1.33 -30.98 -46.97
CA ARG A 474 -0.51 -32.18 -46.77
C ARG A 474 0.69 -32.08 -47.71
N ASP A 475 1.90 -32.27 -47.19
CA ASP A 475 2.77 -33.36 -47.62
C ASP A 475 4.13 -33.35 -46.89
N GLU A 476 4.51 -34.56 -46.48
CA GLU A 476 5.86 -35.10 -46.28
C GLU A 476 6.70 -34.73 -45.04
N ASP A 477 6.67 -35.67 -44.08
CA ASP A 477 7.82 -36.42 -43.55
C ASP A 477 9.23 -35.88 -43.85
N ARG A 478 9.97 -35.49 -42.81
CA ARG A 478 11.30 -36.04 -42.48
C ARG A 478 11.89 -35.45 -41.20
N ASP A 479 12.19 -36.36 -40.28
CA ASP A 479 13.41 -36.47 -39.47
C ASP A 479 14.15 -35.20 -39.01
N VAL A 480 14.37 -35.08 -37.70
CA VAL A 480 15.64 -35.48 -37.05
C VAL A 480 15.62 -35.01 -35.59
N HIS A 481 15.38 -35.96 -34.69
CA HIS A 481 16.01 -35.95 -33.36
C HIS A 481 17.51 -36.19 -33.56
N ARG A 482 18.40 -35.25 -33.18
CA ARG A 482 19.70 -35.58 -32.54
C ARG A 482 20.57 -34.37 -32.17
N HIS A 483 21.16 -34.52 -30.98
CA HIS A 483 22.45 -34.01 -30.54
C HIS A 483 22.57 -32.56 -30.04
N ALA A 484 22.25 -32.41 -28.76
CA ALA A 484 23.16 -31.76 -27.82
C ALA A 484 24.47 -32.57 -27.74
N GLN A 485 25.60 -31.95 -28.10
CA GLN A 485 26.89 -31.99 -27.41
C GLN A 485 28.03 -31.48 -28.30
N LYS A 486 28.95 -30.76 -27.63
CA LYS A 486 30.38 -30.57 -27.91
C LYS A 486 30.82 -29.48 -28.89
N LYS A 487 31.48 -28.51 -28.27
CA LYS A 487 32.85 -28.03 -28.54
C LYS A 487 33.18 -27.64 -29.98
N HIS A 488 33.42 -26.35 -30.17
CA HIS A 488 34.51 -25.94 -31.06
C HIS A 488 35.41 -24.90 -30.38
N ARG A 489 36.65 -25.37 -30.20
CA ARG A 489 37.87 -24.59 -30.01
C ARG A 489 38.43 -24.31 -31.41
N ASP A 490 39.27 -23.27 -31.47
CA ASP A 490 40.21 -22.91 -32.54
C ASP A 490 39.55 -22.36 -33.84
N GLY A 491 39.81 -21.14 -34.31
CA GLY A 491 40.98 -20.29 -34.12
C GLY A 491 41.96 -20.48 -35.28
N LYS A 492 41.86 -19.67 -36.34
CA LYS A 492 42.96 -19.02 -37.09
C LYS A 492 42.51 -18.50 -38.46
N ASN A 493 43.17 -17.40 -38.83
CA ASN A 493 43.23 -16.71 -40.13
C ASN A 493 42.00 -15.85 -40.45
N GLY A 494 42.09 -14.53 -40.61
CA GLY A 494 43.23 -13.65 -40.88
C GLY A 494 42.80 -12.68 -41.99
N GLY A 495 42.93 -11.37 -41.79
CA GLY A 495 42.70 -10.42 -42.88
C GLY A 495 42.30 -8.99 -42.50
N ASN A 496 43.29 -8.22 -42.06
CA ASN A 496 43.58 -6.83 -42.43
C ASN A 496 42.56 -5.68 -42.30
N ASN A 497 43.09 -4.63 -41.65
CA ASN A 497 42.90 -3.18 -41.89
C ASN A 497 41.59 -2.55 -41.37
N SER A 498 41.58 -1.44 -40.61
CA SER A 498 42.62 -0.45 -40.34
C SER A 498 42.24 0.53 -39.20
N LYS A 499 43.29 1.02 -38.51
CA LYS A 499 43.50 2.37 -37.93
C LYS A 499 42.87 2.78 -36.58
N ARG A 500 43.82 2.93 -35.62
CA ARG A 500 44.05 3.98 -34.58
C ARG A 500 43.12 4.01 -33.36
N ASN A 501 43.60 3.63 -32.17
CA ASN A 501 44.32 4.42 -31.14
C ASN A 501 43.52 5.66 -30.69
N ASN A 502 43.22 5.94 -29.41
CA ASN A 502 43.99 5.72 -28.19
C ASN A 502 43.08 5.96 -26.94
N PRO A 503 43.20 5.20 -25.84
CA PRO A 503 42.65 5.55 -24.53
C PRO A 503 43.75 6.13 -23.63
N ALA A 504 43.63 7.41 -23.25
CA ALA A 504 44.30 8.01 -22.10
C ALA A 504 43.79 9.45 -21.92
N LEU A 505 43.27 9.78 -20.73
CA LEU A 505 43.82 10.80 -19.82
C LEU A 505 42.75 11.32 -18.83
N ILE A 506 43.04 11.01 -17.55
CA ILE A 506 42.57 11.60 -16.28
C ILE A 506 41.22 11.11 -15.75
#